data_AF-A0A3D1CNK3-F1
#
_entry.id   AF-A0A3D1CNK3-F1
#
_cell.length_a   1.000
_cell.length_b   1.000
_cell.length_c   1.000
_cell.angle_alpha   90.00
_cell.angle_beta   90.00
_cell.angle_gamma   90.00
#
_symmetry.space_group_name_H-M   'P 1'
#
loop_
_entity.id
_entity.type
_entity.pdbx_description
1 polymer ?
#
loop_
_entity_poly.entity_id
_entity_poly.type
_entity_poly.pdbx_seq_one_letter_code
_entity_poly.pdbx_strand_id
1 'polypeptide(L)'
;IYPPLLKELLIPVIVMGGLLYGSAALIWWQHSGSVNVSQPQGQNPLELRSALLFGLLLVVILLLGEWLKNVMGDAGVFLLAAISGLTDVDAITLSLTRMAREDLMAATAVLAIIIAAMVNNLFKASLALGIGTVGLGTRVLIPMLLSLSSGLAVVFLRM
;
A
#
# COMPACT_ATOMS: atom_id res chain seq x y z
N ILE A 1 -3.80 -5.83 17.74
CA ILE A 1 -2.42 -5.97 17.24
C ILE A 1 -1.92 -7.36 17.64
N TYR A 2 -1.49 -8.21 16.70
CA TYR A 2 -0.95 -9.54 17.02
C TYR A 2 0.51 -9.37 17.46
N PRO A 3 0.85 -9.62 18.74
CA PRO A 3 2.17 -9.29 19.28
C PRO A 3 3.36 -9.94 18.54
N PRO A 4 3.24 -11.17 18.00
CA PRO A 4 4.31 -11.78 17.22
C PRO A 4 4.61 -11.03 15.91
N LEU A 5 3.57 -10.66 15.15
CA LEU A 5 3.73 -9.93 13.87
C LEU A 5 4.40 -8.57 14.08
N LEU A 6 4.09 -7.90 15.20
CA LEU A 6 4.66 -6.59 15.53
C LEU A 6 6.17 -6.66 15.68
N LYS A 7 6.71 -7.71 16.32
CA LYS A 7 8.15 -7.93 16.47
C LYS A 7 8.81 -8.25 15.12
N GLU A 8 8.07 -8.91 14.25
CA GLU A 8 8.56 -9.37 12.96
C GLU A 8 8.64 -8.26 11.91
N LEU A 9 7.69 -7.33 11.95
CA LEU A 9 7.56 -6.16 11.08
C LEU A 9 8.33 -4.92 11.57
N LEU A 10 8.74 -4.91 12.85
CA LEU A 10 9.38 -3.74 13.46
C LEU A 10 10.64 -3.30 12.72
N ILE A 11 11.50 -4.26 12.39
CA ILE A 11 12.79 -4.00 11.74
C ILE A 11 12.59 -3.52 10.28
N PRO A 12 11.80 -4.22 9.42
CA PRO A 12 11.51 -3.74 8.07
C PRO A 12 10.91 -2.33 8.05
N VAL A 13 9.94 -2.07 8.92
CA VAL A 13 9.23 -0.78 8.97
C VAL A 13 10.14 0.35 9.40
N ILE A 14 11.01 0.13 10.40
CA ILE A 14 11.98 1.15 10.83
C ILE A 14 13.01 1.42 9.75
N VAL A 15 13.52 0.40 9.06
CA VAL A 15 14.52 0.59 8.01
C VAL A 15 13.92 1.34 6.81
N MET A 16 12.73 0.93 6.37
CA MET A 16 12.03 1.61 5.27
C MET A 16 11.67 3.05 5.64
N GLY A 17 11.11 3.25 6.84
CA GLY A 17 10.78 4.57 7.35
C GLY A 17 12.01 5.46 7.49
N GLY A 18 13.10 4.94 8.07
CA GLY A 18 14.35 5.68 8.26
C GLY A 18 14.98 6.13 6.96
N LEU A 19 14.98 5.28 5.92
CA LEU A 19 15.53 5.63 4.63
C LEU A 19 14.67 6.64 3.87
N LEU A 20 13.34 6.51 3.94
CA LEU A 20 12.39 7.44 3.32
C LEU A 20 12.42 8.82 3.99
N TYR A 21 12.25 8.85 5.30
CA TYR A 21 12.20 10.11 6.05
C TYR A 21 13.59 10.74 6.18
N GLY A 22 14.65 9.93 6.26
CA GLY A 22 16.02 10.41 6.28
C GLY A 22 16.44 11.07 4.96
N SER A 23 16.11 10.46 3.82
CA SER A 23 16.39 11.08 2.51
C SER A 23 15.53 12.31 2.26
N ALA A 24 14.25 12.30 2.68
CA ALA A 24 13.39 13.48 2.63
C ALA A 24 13.93 14.64 3.50
N ALA A 25 14.42 14.34 4.71
CA ALA A 25 15.03 15.33 5.60
C ALA A 25 16.33 15.92 5.04
N LEU A 26 17.18 15.09 4.44
CA LEU A 26 18.41 15.55 3.79
C LEU A 26 18.12 16.46 2.58
N ILE A 27 17.14 16.09 1.75
CA ILE A 27 16.71 16.91 0.60
C ILE A 27 16.13 18.24 1.09
N TRP A 28 15.31 18.20 2.13
CA TRP A 28 14.72 19.39 2.75
C TRP A 28 15.78 20.34 3.32
N TRP A 29 16.77 19.80 4.03
CA TRP A 29 17.89 20.60 4.57
C TRP A 29 18.79 21.17 3.47
N GLN A 30 18.95 20.48 2.34
CA GLN A 30 19.74 20.96 1.21
C GLN A 30 19.03 21.98 0.32
N HIS A 31 17.69 22.00 0.32
CA HIS A 31 16.87 22.84 -0.59
C HIS A 31 15.92 23.79 0.14
N SER A 32 16.19 24.16 1.40
CA SER A 32 15.44 25.22 2.12
C SER A 32 15.73 26.64 1.60
N GLY A 33 15.86 26.80 0.29
CA GLY A 33 15.77 28.08 -0.41
C GLY A 33 14.32 28.30 -0.83
N SER A 34 13.61 29.13 -0.07
CA SER A 34 12.25 29.64 -0.26
C SER A 34 11.52 29.23 -1.56
N VAL A 35 10.89 28.07 -1.56
CA VAL A 35 9.78 27.78 -2.48
C VAL A 35 8.50 28.17 -1.75
N ASN A 36 7.96 29.34 -2.07
CA ASN A 36 6.59 29.71 -1.70
C ASN A 36 5.62 28.86 -2.52
N VAL A 37 5.41 27.62 -2.10
CA VAL A 37 4.25 26.84 -2.54
C VAL A 37 3.07 27.36 -1.73
N SER A 38 2.09 27.98 -2.40
CA SER A 38 0.80 28.27 -1.79
C SER A 38 0.23 26.97 -1.25
N GLN A 39 0.35 26.78 0.06
CA GLN A 39 -0.16 25.62 0.76
C GLN A 39 -1.68 25.61 0.53
N PRO A 40 -2.25 24.63 -0.19
CA PRO A 40 -3.69 24.49 -0.23
C PRO A 40 -4.15 24.37 1.21
N GLN A 41 -5.11 25.18 1.64
CA GLN A 41 -5.65 25.10 3.00
C GLN A 41 -6.09 23.65 3.23
N GLY A 42 -5.36 22.95 4.10
CA GLY A 42 -5.58 21.55 4.39
C GLY A 42 -6.97 21.38 5.00
N GLN A 43 -7.87 20.73 4.28
CA GLN A 43 -9.07 20.17 4.89
C GLN A 43 -8.59 19.21 5.98
N ASN A 44 -9.09 19.39 7.21
CA ASN A 44 -8.66 18.62 8.36
C ASN A 44 -8.95 17.13 8.10
N PRO A 45 -7.94 16.28 7.80
CA PRO A 45 -8.16 14.90 7.38
C PRO A 45 -8.67 14.00 8.52
N LEU A 46 -8.75 14.57 9.73
CA LEU A 46 -9.26 13.97 10.98
C LEU A 46 -10.73 14.32 11.25
N GLU A 47 -11.51 14.62 10.22
CA GLU A 47 -12.96 14.73 10.36
C GLU A 47 -13.59 13.33 10.38
N LEU A 48 -14.48 13.06 11.34
CA LEU A 48 -15.28 11.82 11.46
C LEU A 48 -15.78 11.28 10.11
N ARG A 49 -16.05 12.17 9.17
CA ARG A 49 -16.45 11.87 7.79
C ARG A 49 -15.44 11.00 7.04
N SER A 50 -14.15 11.32 7.10
CA SER A 50 -13.11 10.54 6.41
C SER A 50 -12.96 9.15 7.02
N ALA A 51 -13.02 9.06 8.36
CA ALA A 51 -13.01 7.79 9.08
C ALA A 51 -14.25 6.93 8.76
N LEU A 52 -15.44 7.54 8.66
CA LEU A 52 -16.67 6.85 8.26
C LEU A 52 -16.60 6.35 6.81
N LEU A 53 -16.07 7.15 5.88
CA LEU A 53 -15.88 6.75 4.49
C LEU A 53 -14.89 5.59 4.35
N PHE A 54 -13.77 5.65 5.08
CA PHE A 54 -12.80 4.55 5.11
C PHE A 54 -13.41 3.28 5.72
N GLY A 55 -14.14 3.40 6.83
CA GLY A 55 -14.85 2.29 7.44
C GLY A 55 -15.90 1.66 6.51
N LEU A 56 -16.67 2.48 5.79
CA LEU A 56 -17.62 2.02 4.78
C LEU A 56 -16.90 1.26 3.66
N LEU A 57 -15.78 1.79 3.18
CA LEU A 57 -14.99 1.17 2.13
C LEU A 57 -14.44 -0.20 2.57
N LEU A 58 -13.96 -0.33 3.81
CA LEU A 58 -13.57 -1.64 4.37
C LEU A 58 -14.74 -2.62 4.40
N VAL A 59 -15.93 -2.18 4.84
CA VAL A 59 -17.13 -3.03 4.87
C VAL A 59 -17.50 -3.52 3.47
N VAL A 60 -17.47 -2.63 2.48
CA VAL A 60 -17.76 -2.99 1.08
C VAL A 60 -16.75 -4.02 0.56
N ILE A 61 -15.45 -3.80 0.79
CA ILE A 61 -14.40 -4.72 0.34
C ILE A 61 -14.55 -6.09 1.03
N LEU A 62 -14.85 -6.11 2.33
CA LEU A 62 -15.08 -7.36 3.07
C LEU A 62 -16.29 -8.13 2.53
N LEU A 63 -17.41 -7.44 2.31
CA LEU A 63 -18.62 -8.04 1.75
C LEU A 63 -18.36 -8.61 0.35
N LEU A 64 -17.71 -7.83 -0.52
CA LEU A 64 -17.35 -8.27 -1.86
C LEU A 64 -16.38 -9.44 -1.80
N GLY A 65 -15.39 -9.40 -0.90
CA GLY A 65 -14.39 -10.45 -0.74
C GLY A 65 -15.02 -11.76 -0.32
N GLU A 66 -15.90 -11.72 0.68
CA GLU A 66 -16.61 -12.90 1.15
C GLU A 66 -17.58 -13.43 0.08
N TRP A 67 -18.29 -12.53 -0.62
CA TRP A 67 -19.18 -12.92 -1.70
C TRP A 67 -18.44 -13.57 -2.87
N LEU A 68 -17.35 -12.95 -3.34
CA LEU A 68 -16.50 -13.49 -4.42
C LEU A 68 -15.81 -14.79 -4.01
N LYS A 69 -15.38 -14.92 -2.75
CA LYS A 69 -14.88 -16.18 -2.20
C LYS A 69 -15.93 -17.28 -2.26
N ASN A 70 -17.18 -16.97 -1.89
CA ASN A 70 -18.25 -17.97 -1.90
C ASN A 70 -18.69 -18.38 -3.31
N VAL A 71 -18.62 -17.49 -4.30
CA VAL A 71 -19.02 -17.78 -5.68
C VAL A 71 -17.89 -18.40 -6.50
N MET A 72 -16.64 -17.91 -6.32
CA MET A 72 -15.50 -18.23 -7.19
C MET A 72 -14.29 -18.81 -6.44
N GLY A 73 -14.39 -19.03 -5.13
CA GLY A 73 -13.27 -19.46 -4.29
C GLY A 73 -12.14 -18.43 -4.25
N ASP A 74 -10.91 -18.92 -4.13
CA ASP A 74 -9.70 -18.09 -4.05
C ASP A 74 -9.51 -17.18 -5.27
N ALA A 75 -9.97 -17.61 -6.45
CA ALA A 75 -9.89 -16.81 -7.67
C ALA A 75 -10.68 -15.49 -7.55
N GLY A 76 -11.82 -15.51 -6.86
CA GLY A 76 -12.61 -14.31 -6.60
C GLY A 76 -11.88 -13.31 -5.69
N VAL A 77 -11.13 -13.83 -4.71
CA VAL A 77 -10.31 -13.01 -3.81
C VAL A 77 -9.15 -12.37 -4.57
N PHE A 78 -8.49 -13.09 -5.48
CA PHE A 78 -7.43 -12.54 -6.33
C PHE A 78 -7.94 -11.46 -7.29
N LEU A 79 -9.12 -11.67 -7.88
CA LEU A 79 -9.75 -10.69 -8.76
C LEU A 79 -10.09 -9.40 -8.00
N LEU A 80 -10.71 -9.53 -6.81
CA LEU A 80 -10.99 -8.38 -5.96
C LEU A 80 -9.71 -7.64 -5.58
N ALA A 81 -8.65 -8.38 -5.24
CA ALA A 81 -7.37 -7.80 -4.87
C ALA A 81 -6.72 -7.02 -6.01
N ALA A 82 -6.78 -7.55 -7.24
CA ALA A 82 -6.30 -6.85 -8.42
C ALA A 82 -7.07 -5.55 -8.68
N ILE A 83 -8.41 -5.59 -8.62
CA ILE A 83 -9.25 -4.42 -8.88
C ILE A 83 -9.07 -3.35 -7.79
N SER A 84 -9.16 -3.73 -6.52
CA SER A 84 -8.97 -2.80 -5.40
C SER A 84 -7.54 -2.28 -5.31
N GLY A 85 -6.55 -3.08 -5.72
CA GLY A 85 -5.15 -2.64 -5.81
C GLY A 85 -4.93 -1.49 -6.78
N LEU A 86 -5.84 -1.27 -7.74
CA LEU A 86 -5.77 -0.12 -8.65
C LEU A 86 -6.09 1.21 -7.95
N THR A 87 -6.95 1.18 -6.93
CA THR A 87 -7.48 2.37 -6.25
C THR A 87 -6.84 2.62 -4.89
N ASP A 88 -6.82 1.60 -4.02
CA ASP A 88 -6.26 1.72 -2.67
C ASP A 88 -5.79 0.36 -2.16
N VAL A 89 -4.46 0.19 -2.10
CA VAL A 89 -3.83 -1.06 -1.63
C VAL A 89 -3.96 -1.25 -0.12
N ASP A 90 -4.11 -0.17 0.66
CA ASP A 90 -4.10 -0.23 2.12
C ASP A 90 -5.42 -0.80 2.64
N ALA A 91 -6.53 -0.34 2.07
CA ALA A 91 -7.85 -0.83 2.40
C ALA A 91 -8.04 -2.33 2.09
N ILE A 92 -7.61 -2.78 0.91
CA ILE A 92 -7.71 -4.19 0.54
C ILE A 92 -6.77 -5.06 1.38
N THR A 93 -5.57 -4.58 1.71
CA THR A 93 -4.64 -5.30 2.59
C THR A 93 -5.24 -5.51 3.98
N LEU A 94 -5.87 -4.47 4.54
CA LEU A 94 -6.52 -4.56 5.85
C LEU A 94 -7.71 -5.53 5.82
N SER A 95 -8.52 -5.48 4.77
CA SER A 95 -9.66 -6.38 4.58
C SER A 95 -9.22 -7.84 4.42
N LEU A 96 -8.22 -8.13 3.59
CA LEU A 96 -7.67 -9.48 3.40
C LEU A 96 -7.04 -10.02 4.69
N THR A 97 -6.34 -9.17 5.45
CA THR A 97 -5.79 -9.53 6.76
C THR A 97 -6.89 -9.90 7.75
N ARG A 98 -8.04 -9.22 7.69
CA ARG A 98 -9.20 -9.54 8.52
C ARG A 98 -9.85 -10.84 8.09
N MET A 99 -10.06 -11.05 6.79
CA MET A 99 -10.59 -12.32 6.25
C MET A 99 -9.69 -13.51 6.60
N ALA A 100 -8.37 -13.32 6.61
CA ALA A 100 -7.40 -14.35 6.99
C ALA A 100 -7.47 -14.77 8.47
N ARG A 101 -8.04 -13.92 9.34
CA ARG A 101 -8.28 -14.28 10.76
C ARG A 101 -9.54 -15.10 10.95
N GLU A 102 -10.45 -15.07 9.99
CA GLU A 102 -11.74 -15.74 10.09
C GLU A 102 -11.67 -17.08 9.36
N ASP A 103 -11.68 -17.06 8.03
CA ASP A 103 -11.86 -18.28 7.24
C ASP A 103 -11.07 -18.29 5.91
N LEU A 104 -10.24 -17.28 5.65
CA LEU A 104 -9.38 -17.25 4.45
C LEU A 104 -8.02 -17.87 4.77
N MET A 105 -7.55 -18.78 3.91
CA MET A 105 -6.20 -19.34 4.04
C MET A 105 -5.14 -18.22 4.01
N ALA A 106 -4.21 -18.25 4.96
CA ALA A 106 -3.16 -17.24 5.07
C ALA A 106 -2.32 -17.13 3.78
N ALA A 107 -2.05 -18.24 3.11
CA ALA A 107 -1.34 -18.25 1.82
C ALA A 107 -2.12 -17.49 0.72
N THR A 108 -3.44 -17.68 0.65
CA THR A 108 -4.32 -16.98 -0.30
C THR A 108 -4.32 -15.47 -0.02
N ALA A 109 -4.42 -15.07 1.26
CA ALA A 109 -4.37 -13.66 1.64
C ALA A 109 -3.04 -13.00 1.27
N VAL A 110 -1.90 -13.68 1.51
CA VAL A 110 -0.57 -13.18 1.13
C VAL A 110 -0.47 -13.00 -0.38
N LEU A 111 -0.87 -14.00 -1.17
CA LEU A 111 -0.85 -13.91 -2.63
C LEU A 111 -1.74 -12.78 -3.14
N ALA A 112 -2.95 -12.63 -2.59
CA ALA A 112 -3.87 -11.56 -2.94
C ALA A 112 -3.28 -10.17 -2.64
N ILE A 113 -2.63 -9.98 -1.50
CA ILE A 113 -1.97 -8.71 -1.14
C ILE A 113 -0.82 -8.40 -2.12
N ILE A 114 -0.02 -9.40 -2.48
CA ILE A 114 1.06 -9.22 -3.46
C ILE A 114 0.50 -8.78 -4.82
N ILE A 115 -0.58 -9.44 -5.29
CA ILE A 115 -1.25 -9.07 -6.53
C ILE A 115 -1.74 -7.61 -6.46
N ALA A 116 -2.41 -7.23 -5.37
CA ALA A 116 -2.87 -5.85 -5.18
C ALA A 116 -1.72 -4.83 -5.23
N ALA A 117 -0.60 -5.13 -4.56
CA ALA A 117 0.59 -4.28 -4.55
C ALA A 117 1.25 -4.17 -5.94
N MET A 118 1.31 -5.26 -6.70
CA MET A 118 1.83 -5.26 -8.07
C MET A 118 0.97 -4.40 -8.98
N VAL A 119 -0.36 -4.54 -8.93
CA VAL A 119 -1.28 -3.73 -9.74
C VAL A 119 -1.16 -2.24 -9.38
N ASN A 120 -1.11 -1.91 -8.09
CA ASN A 120 -0.94 -0.53 -7.62
C ASN A 120 0.35 0.11 -8.16
N ASN A 121 1.46 -0.63 -8.08
CA ASN A 121 2.76 -0.14 -8.55
C ASN A 121 2.78 0.01 -10.07
N LEU A 122 2.21 -0.95 -10.81
CA LEU A 122 2.12 -0.86 -12.26
C LEU A 122 1.26 0.33 -12.69
N PHE A 123 0.15 0.56 -11.99
CA PHE A 123 -0.74 1.70 -12.25
C PHE A 123 -0.09 3.03 -11.90
N LYS A 124 0.59 3.14 -10.76
CA LYS A 124 1.36 4.35 -10.42
C LYS A 124 2.49 4.61 -11.40
N ALA A 125 3.18 3.56 -11.86
CA ALA A 125 4.22 3.69 -12.88
C ALA A 125 3.64 4.15 -14.22
N SER A 126 2.50 3.61 -14.66
CA SER A 126 1.85 4.04 -15.90
C SER A 126 1.34 5.48 -15.83
N LEU A 127 0.77 5.89 -14.70
CA LEU A 127 0.39 7.28 -14.44
C LEU A 127 1.60 8.22 -14.43
N ALA A 128 2.71 7.81 -13.79
CA ALA A 128 3.94 8.60 -13.75
C ALA A 128 4.58 8.77 -15.14
N LEU A 129 4.49 7.76 -16.01
CA LEU A 129 4.96 7.83 -17.39
C LEU A 129 4.01 8.62 -18.31
N GLY A 130 2.70 8.54 -18.08
CA GLY A 130 1.68 9.19 -18.93
C GLY A 130 1.38 10.65 -18.57
N ILE A 131 1.42 11.01 -17.29
CA ILE A 131 1.05 12.34 -16.78
C ILE A 131 2.28 13.15 -16.33
N GLY A 132 3.38 12.48 -15.96
CA GLY A 132 4.61 13.13 -15.51
C GLY A 132 5.56 13.53 -16.64
N THR A 133 6.52 14.42 -16.34
CA THR A 133 7.72 14.58 -17.18
C THR A 133 8.66 13.40 -16.95
N VAL A 134 9.39 12.95 -17.99
CA VAL A 134 10.30 11.78 -17.94
C VAL A 134 11.28 11.84 -16.75
N GLY A 135 11.67 13.05 -16.32
CA GLY A 135 12.53 13.28 -15.16
C GLY A 135 11.88 13.10 -13.78
N LEU A 136 10.56 13.33 -13.63
CA LEU A 136 9.82 12.99 -12.41
C LEU A 136 9.49 11.49 -12.37
N GLY A 137 9.11 10.91 -13.51
CA GLY A 137 8.80 9.49 -13.62
C GLY A 137 9.98 8.61 -13.18
N THR A 138 11.19 8.88 -13.69
CA THR A 138 12.41 8.12 -13.32
C THR A 138 12.85 8.31 -11.87
N ARG A 139 12.72 9.52 -11.30
CA ARG A 139 13.09 9.80 -9.90
C ARG A 139 12.18 9.14 -8.87
N VAL A 140 10.94 8.84 -9.22
CA VAL A 140 9.97 8.12 -8.34
C VAL A 140 10.00 6.61 -8.59
N LEU A 141 10.21 6.16 -9.84
CA LEU A 141 10.27 4.73 -10.18
C LEU A 141 11.42 4.00 -9.49
N ILE A 142 12.61 4.60 -9.43
CA ILE A 142 13.81 3.97 -8.86
C ILE A 142 13.64 3.64 -7.36
N PRO A 143 13.24 4.58 -6.48
CA PRO A 143 13.02 4.26 -5.08
C PRO A 143 11.82 3.33 -4.84
N MET A 144 10.75 3.40 -5.66
CA MET A 144 9.64 2.45 -5.56
C MET A 144 10.05 1.03 -5.93
N LEU A 145 10.82 0.85 -7.00
CA LEU A 145 11.34 -0.46 -7.41
C LEU A 145 12.35 -1.00 -6.39
N LEU A 146 13.28 -0.19 -5.91
CA LEU A 146 14.24 -0.61 -4.88
C LEU A 146 13.55 -1.01 -3.57
N SER A 147 12.52 -0.25 -3.16
CA SER A 147 11.68 -0.58 -2.01
C SER A 147 10.98 -1.93 -2.20
N LEU A 148 10.35 -2.14 -3.37
CA LEU A 148 9.65 -3.39 -3.70
C LEU A 148 10.60 -4.59 -3.73
N SER A 149 11.77 -4.45 -4.36
CA SER A 149 12.79 -5.49 -4.42
C SER A 149 13.35 -5.83 -3.04
N SER A 150 13.56 -4.82 -2.18
CA SER A 150 14.05 -5.03 -0.82
C SER A 150 13.02 -5.76 0.06
N GLY A 151 11.73 -5.43 -0.07
CA GLY A 151 10.66 -6.13 0.64
C GLY A 151 10.54 -7.60 0.23
N LEU A 152 10.62 -7.87 -1.08
CA LEU A 152 10.63 -9.24 -1.60
C LEU A 152 11.85 -10.03 -1.10
N ALA A 153 13.04 -9.42 -1.14
CA ALA A 153 14.28 -10.06 -0.73
C ALA A 153 14.30 -10.42 0.76
N VAL A 154 13.78 -9.55 1.63
CA VAL A 154 13.72 -9.79 3.07
C VAL A 154 12.75 -10.91 3.43
N VAL A 155 11.63 -11.02 2.71
CA VAL A 155 10.67 -12.12 2.91
C VAL A 155 11.28 -13.44 2.45
N PHE A 156 11.92 -13.46 1.29
CA PHE A 156 12.57 -14.67 0.77
C PHE A 156 13.75 -15.17 1.62
N LEU A 157 14.45 -14.27 2.30
CA LEU A 157 15.56 -14.63 3.18
C LEU A 157 15.11 -15.18 4.55
N ARG A 158 13.82 -15.01 4.88
CA ARG A 158 13.25 -15.34 6.20
C ARG A 158 12.24 -16.49 6.16
N MET A 159 11.96 -17.00 4.96
CA MET A 159 11.14 -18.17 4.68
C MET A 159 12.03 -19.41 4.56
#